data_AF-A0AAW5MA78-F1
#
_entry.id   AF-A0AAW5MA78-F1
#
_cell.length_a   1.000
_cell.length_b   1.000
_cell.length_c   1.000
_cell.angle_alpha   90.00
_cell.angle_beta   90.00
_cell.angle_gamma   90.00
#
_symmetry.space_group_name_H-M   'P 1'
#
loop_
_entity.id
_entity.type
_entity.pdbx_description
1 polymer ?
#
loop_
_entity_poly.entity_id
_entity_poly.type
_entity_poly.pdbx_seq_one_letter_code
_entity_poly.pdbx_strand_id
1 'polypeptide(L)'
;MSKQKFDAVVFSEAFKATVQLYQGPFVVFPDQPGICHQLRSERLHLSLRSFARGRGERLNENRIKDVLDELDAFAFEDGLPVVAHYRVAPYLAGYIYNLGGGRFLQVTRGKLEHIKTLPAGVYFTETSTMLAAPELAQQTDLKALLGWFNCTVDQKLLLLAWLTYTVATPKAAQLPYPILVVRAPAGSGKTFMCSKVIRQLVDPCQVASQTMPRVIKDVAISAQNSHALIYDNLRFIRHELSDGLCQVATGGSTVARKLYTDGQEFSMDLRCALVLNGIHTFLTESDLVSRCVNINLAPIGSEQRLSEAELSAKFDEQLPSLIYTLHVLAAKVLAAKDSVEITFKSRMADFSVWVAGLENVLKLPQDQLQDAYRKNVEQAKVAGVVDDSLFVALCNFATRYPKTSSWHGTPHELLSALEAQTAVSLGSDMPKNAAAMSRRLSMLQDALASNGVHVVRGKASVRYYDVWFEPKASQSRGECDDVAAPSVTPTQPSREDQSCEENDGVAESLLG
;
A
#
# COMPACT_ATOMS: atom_id res chain seq x y z
N MET A 1 -6.02 56.25 -32.19
CA MET A 1 -6.13 54.78 -32.37
C MET A 1 -7.14 54.27 -31.36
N SER A 2 -8.32 53.81 -31.78
CA SER A 2 -9.28 53.23 -30.84
C SER A 2 -8.65 51.99 -30.21
N LYS A 3 -8.65 51.91 -28.86
CA LYS A 3 -8.28 50.67 -28.19
C LYS A 3 -9.30 49.62 -28.60
N GLN A 4 -8.86 48.65 -29.41
CA GLN A 4 -9.67 47.50 -29.77
C GLN A 4 -10.20 46.88 -28.47
N LYS A 5 -11.52 46.75 -28.37
CA LYS A 5 -12.16 46.20 -27.17
C LYS A 5 -11.80 44.72 -27.09
N PHE A 6 -11.38 44.25 -25.91
CA PHE A 6 -11.06 42.84 -25.71
C PHE A 6 -12.29 41.98 -26.03
N ASP A 7 -12.08 40.93 -26.79
CA ASP A 7 -13.09 39.96 -27.20
C ASP A 7 -12.62 38.56 -26.75
N ALA A 8 -13.38 37.96 -25.84
CA ALA A 8 -13.03 36.67 -25.25
C ALA A 8 -13.12 35.53 -26.27
N VAL A 9 -14.04 35.58 -27.23
CA VAL A 9 -14.22 34.53 -28.25
C VAL A 9 -13.02 34.52 -29.18
N VAL A 10 -12.66 35.69 -29.73
CA VAL A 10 -11.50 35.83 -30.64
C VAL A 10 -10.20 35.45 -29.93
N PHE A 11 -10.05 35.83 -28.66
CA PHE A 11 -8.89 35.44 -27.87
C PHE A 11 -8.84 33.91 -27.66
N SER A 12 -9.97 33.31 -27.31
CA SER A 12 -10.08 31.88 -26.99
C SER A 12 -9.90 31.00 -28.22
N GLU A 13 -10.45 31.36 -29.38
CA GLU A 13 -10.20 30.66 -30.65
C GLU A 13 -8.70 30.64 -30.99
N ALA A 14 -8.06 31.79 -30.84
CA ALA A 14 -6.66 31.91 -31.19
C ALA A 14 -5.74 31.22 -30.16
N PHE A 15 -6.14 31.15 -28.88
CA PHE A 15 -5.47 30.34 -27.87
C PHE A 15 -5.69 28.84 -28.09
N LYS A 16 -6.91 28.42 -28.43
CA LYS A 16 -7.27 27.04 -28.80
C LYS A 16 -6.39 26.52 -29.93
N ALA A 17 -5.98 27.35 -30.88
CA ALA A 17 -5.04 26.94 -31.93
C ALA A 17 -3.63 26.55 -31.42
N THR A 18 -3.30 26.86 -30.16
CA THR A 18 -2.00 26.56 -29.54
C THR A 18 -2.02 25.36 -28.60
N VAL A 19 -3.20 24.79 -28.31
CA VAL A 19 -3.38 23.70 -27.35
C VAL A 19 -4.39 22.69 -27.86
N GLN A 20 -4.46 21.51 -27.25
CA GLN A 20 -5.51 20.55 -27.53
C GLN A 20 -6.48 20.46 -26.35
N LEU A 21 -7.78 20.62 -26.63
CA LEU A 21 -8.85 20.55 -25.64
C LEU A 21 -9.50 19.16 -25.65
N TYR A 22 -9.93 18.69 -24.48
CA TYR A 22 -10.57 17.40 -24.27
C TYR A 22 -11.77 17.52 -23.32
N GLN A 23 -12.76 16.65 -23.50
CA GLN A 23 -13.91 16.54 -22.59
C GLN A 23 -13.43 16.06 -21.21
N GLY A 24 -13.98 16.63 -20.14
CA GLY A 24 -13.46 16.45 -18.77
C GLY A 24 -12.78 17.72 -18.21
N PRO A 25 -13.24 18.88 -18.68
CA PRO A 25 -12.44 20.02 -19.15
C PRO A 25 -10.92 19.89 -18.96
N PHE A 26 -10.24 19.18 -19.87
CA PHE A 26 -8.78 19.06 -19.89
C PHE A 26 -8.15 19.80 -21.07
N VAL A 27 -6.91 20.26 -20.87
CA VAL A 27 -6.04 20.83 -21.89
C VAL A 27 -4.69 20.10 -21.90
N VAL A 28 -4.19 19.82 -23.09
CA VAL A 28 -2.85 19.27 -23.33
C VAL A 28 -2.06 20.29 -24.13
N PHE A 29 -0.85 20.60 -23.68
CA PHE A 29 0.05 21.53 -24.37
C PHE A 29 0.97 20.77 -25.34
N PRO A 30 1.30 21.34 -26.53
CA PRO A 30 2.15 20.66 -27.52
C PRO A 30 3.58 20.37 -27.05
N ASP A 31 4.10 21.13 -26.07
CA ASP A 31 5.43 20.92 -25.48
C ASP A 31 5.48 19.71 -24.53
N GLN A 32 4.31 19.25 -24.05
CA GLN A 32 4.17 18.10 -23.16
C GLN A 32 3.01 17.20 -23.63
N PRO A 33 3.14 16.57 -24.81
CA PRO A 33 2.07 15.74 -25.35
C PRO A 33 1.75 14.58 -24.40
N GLY A 34 0.48 14.45 -24.06
CA GLY A 34 -0.02 13.39 -23.18
C GLY A 34 -0.08 13.74 -21.69
N ILE A 35 0.38 14.93 -21.27
CA ILE A 35 0.08 15.46 -19.93
C ILE A 35 -1.15 16.37 -19.99
N CYS A 36 -2.21 15.95 -19.31
CA CYS A 36 -3.47 16.67 -19.16
C CYS A 36 -3.42 17.60 -17.95
N HIS A 37 -3.87 18.83 -18.16
CA HIS A 37 -4.15 19.79 -17.09
C HIS A 37 -5.62 20.14 -17.09
N GLN A 38 -6.23 20.32 -15.91
CA GLN A 38 -7.59 20.83 -15.84
C GLN A 38 -7.66 22.26 -16.40
N LEU A 39 -8.77 22.65 -17.03
CA LEU A 39 -8.94 24.01 -17.55
C LEU A 39 -8.80 25.09 -16.46
N ARG A 40 -9.18 24.78 -15.21
CA ARG A 40 -9.03 25.72 -14.09
C ARG A 40 -7.71 25.58 -13.32
N SER A 41 -6.72 24.89 -13.89
CA SER A 41 -5.39 24.71 -13.27
C SER A 41 -4.55 25.99 -13.28
N GLU A 42 -3.66 26.13 -12.31
CA GLU A 42 -2.71 27.25 -12.25
C GLU A 42 -1.85 27.35 -13.52
N ARG A 43 -1.42 26.21 -14.08
CA ARG A 43 -0.67 26.18 -15.35
C ARG A 43 -1.45 26.84 -16.47
N LEU A 44 -2.73 26.51 -16.66
CA LEU A 44 -3.52 27.15 -17.72
C LEU A 44 -3.70 28.64 -17.46
N HIS A 45 -3.97 29.05 -16.21
CA HIS A 45 -4.06 30.46 -15.85
C HIS A 45 -2.79 31.25 -16.22
N LEU A 46 -1.60 30.70 -15.94
CA LEU A 46 -0.33 31.31 -16.30
C LEU A 46 -0.09 31.29 -17.82
N SER A 47 -0.42 30.21 -18.50
CA SER A 47 -0.32 30.10 -19.97
C SER A 47 -1.19 31.13 -20.69
N LEU A 48 -2.43 31.35 -20.24
CA LEU A 48 -3.32 32.38 -20.78
C LEU A 48 -2.72 33.79 -20.61
N ARG A 49 -2.18 34.08 -19.42
CA ARG A 49 -1.51 35.36 -19.16
C ARG A 49 -0.25 35.55 -20.02
N SER A 50 0.54 34.49 -20.19
CA SER A 50 1.74 34.50 -21.03
C SER A 50 1.37 34.77 -22.50
N PHE A 51 0.36 34.08 -23.01
CA PHE A 51 -0.16 34.25 -24.36
C PHE A 51 -0.69 35.67 -24.61
N ALA A 52 -1.46 36.22 -23.66
CA ALA A 52 -1.92 37.60 -23.74
C ALA A 52 -0.77 38.61 -23.76
N ARG A 53 0.24 38.40 -22.90
CA ARG A 53 1.43 39.26 -22.86
C ARG A 53 2.17 39.26 -24.21
N GLY A 54 2.26 38.10 -24.88
CA GLY A 54 2.83 37.99 -26.22
C GLY A 54 2.11 38.82 -27.29
N ARG A 55 0.84 39.18 -27.04
CA ARG A 55 0.00 40.03 -27.91
C ARG A 55 -0.07 41.49 -27.46
N GLY A 56 0.66 41.86 -26.41
CA GLY A 56 0.58 43.20 -25.81
C GLY A 56 -0.71 43.44 -25.02
N GLU A 57 -1.42 42.37 -24.65
CA GLU A 57 -2.66 42.41 -23.89
C GLU A 57 -2.44 42.04 -22.41
N ARG A 58 -3.38 42.46 -21.55
CA ARG A 58 -3.41 42.07 -20.13
C ARG A 58 -4.76 41.45 -19.80
N LEU A 59 -4.72 40.25 -19.21
CA LEU A 59 -5.90 39.59 -18.65
C LEU A 59 -5.99 39.88 -17.15
N ASN A 60 -7.12 40.45 -16.73
CA ASN A 60 -7.53 40.49 -15.32
C ASN A 60 -8.39 39.25 -15.01
N GLU A 61 -8.80 39.08 -13.75
CA GLU A 61 -9.56 37.89 -13.33
C GLU A 61 -10.85 37.67 -14.12
N ASN A 62 -11.63 38.73 -14.37
CA ASN A 62 -12.87 38.62 -15.14
C ASN A 62 -12.60 38.14 -16.58
N ARG A 63 -11.60 38.70 -17.27
CA ARG A 63 -11.26 38.25 -18.63
C ARG A 63 -10.76 36.81 -18.67
N ILE A 64 -10.02 36.36 -17.65
CA ILE A 64 -9.60 34.97 -17.55
C ILE A 64 -10.82 34.08 -17.40
N LYS A 65 -11.77 34.45 -16.54
CA LYS A 65 -13.02 33.71 -16.37
C LYS A 65 -13.79 33.61 -17.68
N ASP A 66 -13.98 34.72 -18.39
CA ASP A 66 -14.68 34.73 -19.69
C ASP A 66 -13.98 33.80 -20.70
N VAL A 67 -12.65 33.84 -20.79
CA VAL A 67 -11.87 32.95 -21.67
C VAL A 67 -11.99 31.48 -21.26
N LEU A 68 -11.97 31.18 -19.96
CA LEU A 68 -12.13 29.81 -19.47
C LEU A 68 -13.53 29.25 -19.76
N ASP A 69 -14.57 30.08 -19.66
CA ASP A 69 -15.95 29.70 -19.97
C ASP A 69 -16.09 29.39 -21.49
N GLU A 70 -15.43 30.16 -22.37
CA GLU A 70 -15.35 29.86 -23.81
C GLU A 70 -14.54 28.58 -24.11
N LEU A 71 -13.41 28.37 -23.44
CA LEU A 71 -12.62 27.13 -23.60
C LEU A 71 -13.38 25.90 -23.10
N ASP A 72 -14.16 26.02 -22.02
CA ASP A 72 -15.06 24.95 -21.55
C ASP A 72 -16.11 24.62 -22.63
N ALA A 73 -16.69 25.63 -23.29
CA ALA A 73 -17.65 25.44 -24.38
C ALA A 73 -17.00 24.71 -25.57
N PHE A 74 -15.81 25.14 -26.00
CA PHE A 74 -15.06 24.45 -27.06
C PHE A 74 -14.69 23.00 -26.70
N ALA A 75 -14.31 22.75 -25.44
CA ALA A 75 -14.00 21.41 -24.97
C ALA A 75 -15.25 20.51 -24.95
N PHE A 76 -16.43 21.08 -24.69
CA PHE A 76 -17.70 20.36 -24.74
C PHE A 76 -18.11 20.00 -26.17
N GLU A 77 -17.99 20.93 -27.11
CA GLU A 77 -18.40 20.76 -28.51
C GLU A 77 -17.45 19.87 -29.32
N ASP A 78 -16.15 20.16 -29.27
CA ASP A 78 -15.14 19.56 -30.16
C ASP A 78 -14.19 18.60 -29.45
N GLY A 79 -14.18 18.59 -28.12
CA GLY A 79 -13.23 17.81 -27.33
C GLY A 79 -13.49 16.31 -27.45
N LEU A 80 -12.41 15.52 -27.49
CA LEU A 80 -12.51 14.07 -27.33
C LEU A 80 -12.57 13.71 -25.84
N PRO A 81 -13.32 12.66 -25.44
CA PRO A 81 -13.26 12.14 -24.08
C PRO A 81 -11.86 11.61 -23.78
N VAL A 82 -11.33 11.95 -22.61
CA VAL A 82 -10.03 11.48 -22.15
C VAL A 82 -10.13 10.85 -20.77
N VAL A 83 -9.47 9.72 -20.59
CA VAL A 83 -9.22 9.11 -19.29
C VAL A 83 -7.76 9.33 -18.97
N ALA A 84 -7.48 10.20 -18.00
CA ALA A 84 -6.12 10.47 -17.57
C ALA A 84 -5.76 9.61 -16.35
N HIS A 85 -4.49 9.21 -16.28
CA HIS A 85 -3.92 8.42 -15.20
C HIS A 85 -2.96 9.26 -14.35
N TYR A 86 -2.68 8.88 -13.10
CA TYR A 86 -1.72 9.63 -12.28
C TYR A 86 -0.28 9.14 -12.45
N ARG A 87 0.00 7.91 -12.01
CA ARG A 87 1.36 7.32 -12.03
C ARG A 87 1.49 6.15 -12.98
N VAL A 88 0.46 5.32 -13.08
CA VAL A 88 0.49 4.07 -13.85
C VAL A 88 -0.74 4.02 -14.75
N ALA A 89 -0.52 3.87 -16.05
CA ALA A 89 -1.56 3.71 -17.06
C ALA A 89 -1.54 2.28 -17.62
N PRO A 90 -2.70 1.65 -17.90
CA PRO A 90 -2.75 0.39 -18.61
C PRO A 90 -2.25 0.57 -20.04
N TYR A 91 -1.46 -0.39 -20.53
CA TYR A 91 -0.97 -0.37 -21.91
C TYR A 91 -0.68 -1.77 -22.43
N LEU A 92 -1.40 -2.19 -23.48
CA LEU A 92 -1.35 -3.57 -24.01
C LEU A 92 -1.51 -4.59 -22.87
N ALA A 93 -0.65 -5.62 -22.82
CA ALA A 93 -0.59 -6.60 -21.74
C ALA A 93 0.33 -6.18 -20.56
N GLY A 94 0.59 -4.88 -20.42
CA GLY A 94 1.44 -4.30 -19.38
C GLY A 94 0.97 -2.89 -18.99
N TYR A 95 1.91 -1.97 -18.80
CA TYR A 95 1.63 -0.64 -18.29
C TYR A 95 2.65 0.40 -18.76
N ILE A 96 2.27 1.67 -18.67
CA ILE A 96 3.18 2.81 -18.77
C ILE A 96 3.27 3.47 -17.40
N TYR A 97 4.49 3.68 -16.91
CA TYR A 97 4.79 4.32 -15.65
C TYR A 97 5.29 5.75 -15.88
N ASN A 98 4.68 6.73 -15.23
CA ASN A 98 5.09 8.13 -15.29
C ASN A 98 6.26 8.39 -14.32
N LEU A 99 7.46 8.55 -14.88
CA LEU A 99 8.68 8.90 -14.14
C LEU A 99 8.72 10.38 -13.77
N GLY A 100 7.77 11.20 -14.23
CA GLY A 100 7.70 12.63 -14.01
C GLY A 100 8.66 13.43 -14.89
N GLY A 101 8.30 14.69 -15.15
CA GLY A 101 9.08 15.58 -16.01
C GLY A 101 9.05 15.17 -17.49
N GLY A 102 7.91 14.65 -17.96
CA GLY A 102 7.71 14.25 -19.36
C GLY A 102 8.49 13.00 -19.78
N ARG A 103 8.90 12.16 -18.82
CA ARG A 103 9.58 10.88 -19.06
C ARG A 103 8.68 9.74 -18.59
N PHE A 104 8.62 8.69 -19.39
CA PHE A 104 7.81 7.52 -19.08
C PHE A 104 8.60 6.24 -19.32
N LEU A 105 8.19 5.19 -18.62
CA LEU A 105 8.70 3.85 -18.80
C LEU A 105 7.56 2.95 -19.28
N GLN A 106 7.65 2.49 -20.52
CA GLN A 106 6.74 1.51 -21.08
C GLN A 106 7.21 0.11 -20.68
N VAL A 107 6.33 -0.64 -20.04
CA VAL A 107 6.61 -1.98 -19.54
C VAL A 107 5.61 -2.96 -20.15
N THR A 108 6.12 -3.96 -20.85
CA THR A 108 5.33 -5.06 -21.41
C THR A 108 5.98 -6.39 -21.02
N ARG A 109 5.42 -7.53 -21.44
CA ARG A 109 5.90 -8.88 -21.07
C ARG A 109 7.40 -9.03 -21.40
N GLY A 110 8.25 -8.97 -20.37
CA GLY A 110 9.71 -9.08 -20.45
C GLY A 110 10.45 -7.90 -21.09
N LYS A 111 9.81 -6.77 -21.41
CA LYS A 111 10.43 -5.63 -22.11
C LYS A 111 10.16 -4.30 -21.42
N LEU A 112 11.20 -3.48 -21.36
CA LEU A 112 11.18 -2.11 -20.83
C LEU A 112 11.68 -1.16 -21.90
N GLU A 113 10.99 -0.04 -22.07
CA GLU A 113 11.38 1.01 -23.02
C GLU A 113 11.17 2.39 -22.41
N HIS A 114 12.20 3.24 -22.49
CA HIS A 114 12.10 4.63 -22.10
C HIS A 114 11.47 5.44 -23.23
N ILE A 115 10.36 6.10 -22.95
CA ILE A 115 9.65 6.90 -23.94
C ILE A 115 9.44 8.33 -23.44
N LYS A 116 9.47 9.29 -24.37
CA LYS A 116 9.12 10.71 -24.13
C LYS A 116 7.80 11.09 -24.80
N THR A 117 7.32 10.25 -25.72
CA THR A 117 6.08 10.42 -26.44
C THR A 117 5.15 9.27 -26.07
N LEU A 118 3.96 9.60 -25.56
CA LEU A 118 2.99 8.60 -25.19
C LEU A 118 2.24 8.06 -26.41
N PRO A 119 1.83 6.78 -26.40
CA PRO A 119 0.90 6.23 -27.37
C PRO A 119 -0.42 7.01 -27.37
N ALA A 120 -1.07 7.09 -28.54
CA ALA A 120 -2.37 7.73 -28.67
C ALA A 120 -3.39 7.09 -27.70
N GLY A 121 -4.18 7.93 -27.03
CA GLY A 121 -5.16 7.46 -26.03
C GLY A 121 -4.63 7.32 -24.61
N VAL A 122 -3.32 7.44 -24.38
CA VAL A 122 -2.72 7.38 -23.04
C VAL A 122 -2.38 8.78 -22.56
N TYR A 123 -2.96 9.17 -21.44
CA TYR A 123 -2.77 10.50 -20.87
C TYR A 123 -2.51 10.42 -19.37
N PHE A 124 -1.74 11.37 -18.84
CA PHE A 124 -1.48 11.50 -17.42
C PHE A 124 -1.87 12.87 -16.87
N THR A 125 -2.24 12.94 -15.60
CA THR A 125 -2.30 14.17 -14.81
C THR A 125 -1.14 14.19 -13.83
N GLU A 126 -0.44 15.32 -13.75
CA GLU A 126 0.62 15.54 -12.75
C GLU A 126 0.15 16.52 -11.68
N THR A 127 0.40 16.20 -10.42
CA THR A 127 0.11 17.09 -9.29
C THR A 127 1.34 17.94 -8.98
N SER A 128 1.16 19.08 -8.33
CA SER A 128 2.27 19.95 -7.91
C SER A 128 3.23 19.30 -6.92
N THR A 129 2.78 18.26 -6.22
CA THR A 129 3.57 17.48 -5.27
C THR A 129 4.27 16.28 -5.89
N MET A 130 3.97 15.94 -7.16
CA MET A 130 4.62 14.85 -7.88
C MET A 130 6.11 15.17 -8.05
N LEU A 131 6.97 14.20 -7.71
CA LEU A 131 8.39 14.30 -7.98
C LEU A 131 8.75 13.47 -9.21
N ALA A 132 9.76 13.95 -9.93
CA ALA A 132 10.41 13.18 -10.98
C ALA A 132 11.33 12.14 -10.33
N ALA A 133 11.23 10.88 -10.79
CA ALA A 133 12.20 9.84 -10.51
C ALA A 133 13.57 10.23 -11.12
N PRO A 134 14.70 9.75 -10.58
CA PRO A 134 15.98 9.98 -11.22
C PRO A 134 16.04 9.37 -12.64
N GLU A 135 17.09 9.67 -13.39
CA GLU A 135 17.37 8.93 -14.62
C GLU A 135 17.73 7.50 -14.27
N LEU A 136 17.06 6.52 -14.91
CA LEU A 136 17.24 5.12 -14.54
C LEU A 136 18.57 4.61 -15.06
N ALA A 137 19.30 3.90 -14.21
CA ALA A 137 20.46 3.11 -14.63
C ALA A 137 19.93 1.77 -15.14
N GLN A 138 20.24 1.40 -16.39
CA GLN A 138 19.84 0.11 -17.00
C GLN A 138 20.67 -1.06 -16.45
N GLN A 139 20.70 -1.18 -15.14
CA GLN A 139 21.41 -2.20 -14.39
C GLN A 139 20.47 -2.73 -13.32
N THR A 140 20.31 -4.05 -13.27
CA THR A 140 19.53 -4.70 -12.22
C THR A 140 20.42 -5.03 -11.03
N ASP A 141 20.00 -4.65 -9.84
CA ASP A 141 20.68 -4.99 -8.59
C ASP A 141 19.65 -5.39 -7.51
N LEU A 142 19.24 -6.66 -7.59
CA LEU A 142 18.30 -7.24 -6.63
C LEU A 142 18.93 -7.31 -5.23
N LYS A 143 20.24 -7.57 -5.13
CA LYS A 143 20.93 -7.68 -3.84
C LYS A 143 20.93 -6.34 -3.10
N ALA A 144 21.25 -5.25 -3.79
CA ALA A 144 21.16 -3.91 -3.23
C ALA A 144 19.73 -3.58 -2.80
N LEU A 145 18.73 -3.88 -3.64
CA LEU A 145 17.32 -3.65 -3.31
C LEU A 145 16.89 -4.38 -2.04
N LEU A 146 17.17 -5.67 -1.92
CA LEU A 146 16.87 -6.46 -0.73
C LEU A 146 17.72 -6.05 0.49
N GLY A 147 18.88 -5.43 0.27
CA GLY A 147 19.75 -4.87 1.30
C GLY A 147 19.12 -3.70 2.06
N TRP A 148 18.24 -2.94 1.41
CA TRP A 148 17.49 -1.83 2.04
C TRP A 148 16.33 -2.29 2.94
N PHE A 149 15.96 -3.57 2.89
CA PHE A 149 14.82 -4.11 3.64
C PHE A 149 15.28 -4.72 4.96
N ASN A 150 15.10 -4.01 6.07
CA ASN A 150 15.55 -4.49 7.39
C ASN A 150 14.55 -5.49 8.03
N CYS A 151 14.29 -6.62 7.37
CA CYS A 151 13.38 -7.68 7.82
C CYS A 151 13.88 -9.07 7.43
N THR A 152 13.16 -10.12 7.84
CA THR A 152 13.51 -11.52 7.52
C THR A 152 13.47 -11.77 6.01
N VAL A 153 14.19 -12.79 5.53
CA VAL A 153 14.26 -13.13 4.09
C VAL A 153 12.86 -13.26 3.47
N ASP A 154 11.97 -14.04 4.09
CA ASP A 154 10.59 -14.20 3.63
C ASP A 154 9.86 -12.86 3.51
N GLN A 155 10.02 -11.98 4.50
CA GLN A 155 9.40 -10.65 4.49
C GLN A 155 10.04 -9.71 3.46
N LYS A 156 11.34 -9.83 3.18
CA LYS A 156 11.99 -9.09 2.10
C LYS A 156 11.39 -9.46 0.75
N LEU A 157 11.16 -10.74 0.52
CA LEU A 157 10.56 -11.25 -0.72
C LEU A 157 9.07 -10.86 -0.85
N LEU A 158 8.31 -10.90 0.25
CA LEU A 158 6.91 -10.42 0.26
C LEU A 158 6.82 -8.91 0.01
N LEU A 159 7.74 -8.13 0.57
CA LEU A 159 7.82 -6.70 0.28
C LEU A 159 8.20 -6.44 -1.17
N LEU A 160 9.13 -7.21 -1.74
CA LEU A 160 9.46 -7.14 -3.17
C LEU A 160 8.25 -7.48 -4.05
N ALA A 161 7.47 -8.50 -3.68
CA ALA A 161 6.21 -8.83 -4.35
C ALA A 161 5.23 -7.64 -4.31
N TRP A 162 5.07 -7.02 -3.14
CA TRP A 162 4.20 -5.86 -2.97
C TRP A 162 4.65 -4.66 -3.81
N LEU A 163 5.95 -4.34 -3.79
CA LEU A 163 6.52 -3.22 -4.55
C LEU A 163 6.34 -3.42 -6.06
N THR A 164 6.74 -4.59 -6.58
CA THR A 164 6.62 -4.93 -8.01
C THR A 164 5.17 -4.97 -8.47
N TYR A 165 4.25 -5.51 -7.65
CA TYR A 165 2.82 -5.49 -7.93
C TYR A 165 2.28 -4.06 -7.99
N THR A 166 2.67 -3.21 -7.04
CA THR A 166 2.15 -1.84 -6.94
C THR A 166 2.60 -0.96 -8.10
N VAL A 167 3.86 -1.03 -8.53
CA VAL A 167 4.34 -0.27 -9.70
C VAL A 167 3.76 -0.79 -11.02
N ALA A 168 3.33 -2.06 -11.05
CA ALA A 168 2.81 -2.71 -12.25
C ALA A 168 1.29 -2.69 -12.39
N THR A 169 0.58 -2.28 -11.34
CA THR A 169 -0.88 -2.29 -11.31
C THR A 169 -1.41 -0.88 -11.53
N PRO A 170 -2.03 -0.57 -12.68
CA PRO A 170 -2.77 0.67 -12.87
C PRO A 170 -4.06 0.65 -12.05
N LYS A 171 -4.45 1.80 -11.47
CA LYS A 171 -5.75 1.91 -10.79
C LYS A 171 -6.93 1.60 -11.69
N ALA A 172 -6.79 1.96 -12.97
CA ALA A 172 -7.79 1.70 -14.01
C ALA A 172 -7.98 0.21 -14.33
N ALA A 173 -7.04 -0.67 -13.96
CA ALA A 173 -7.19 -2.12 -14.13
C ALA A 173 -8.23 -2.73 -13.16
N GLN A 174 -8.68 -1.94 -12.19
CA GLN A 174 -9.67 -2.34 -11.19
C GLN A 174 -9.28 -3.54 -10.31
N LEU A 175 -7.98 -3.78 -10.17
CA LEU A 175 -7.45 -4.82 -9.30
C LEU A 175 -7.33 -4.33 -7.85
N PRO A 176 -7.45 -5.23 -6.86
CA PRO A 176 -7.23 -4.88 -5.47
C PRO A 176 -5.75 -4.63 -5.18
N TYR A 177 -5.45 -3.65 -4.33
CA TYR A 177 -4.12 -3.45 -3.74
C TYR A 177 -4.09 -4.04 -2.34
N PRO A 178 -3.27 -5.08 -2.06
CA PRO A 178 -3.02 -5.48 -0.68
C PRO A 178 -2.46 -4.29 0.12
N ILE A 179 -2.92 -4.12 1.35
CA ILE A 179 -2.46 -3.02 2.21
C ILE A 179 -1.13 -3.42 2.82
N LEU A 180 -0.08 -2.62 2.65
CA LEU A 180 1.20 -2.87 3.29
C LEU A 180 1.16 -2.35 4.72
N VAL A 181 1.45 -3.23 5.67
CA VAL A 181 1.50 -2.90 7.10
C VAL A 181 2.93 -3.07 7.58
N VAL A 182 3.58 -1.97 7.95
CA VAL A 182 4.94 -1.96 8.47
C VAL A 182 4.90 -1.78 9.97
N ARG A 183 5.40 -2.76 10.72
CA ARG A 183 5.43 -2.75 12.19
C ARG A 183 6.86 -2.80 12.67
N ALA A 184 7.21 -1.93 13.61
CA ALA A 184 8.52 -1.98 14.24
C ALA A 184 8.60 -1.14 15.52
N PRO A 185 9.44 -1.53 16.49
CA PRO A 185 9.79 -0.69 17.63
C PRO A 185 10.38 0.66 17.19
N ALA A 186 10.37 1.65 18.08
CA ALA A 186 11.06 2.92 17.84
C ALA A 186 12.57 2.70 17.59
N GLY A 187 13.15 3.45 16.65
CA GLY A 187 14.58 3.33 16.31
C GLY A 187 14.94 2.22 15.31
N SER A 188 13.95 1.62 14.65
CA SER A 188 14.11 0.56 13.62
C SER A 188 14.21 1.07 12.18
N GLY A 189 14.15 2.39 11.96
CA GLY A 189 14.15 2.98 10.62
C GLY A 189 12.80 2.95 9.88
N LYS A 190 11.68 2.60 10.54
CA LYS A 190 10.34 2.49 9.93
C LYS A 190 9.90 3.71 9.12
N THR A 191 10.14 4.92 9.62
CA THR A 191 9.74 6.16 8.96
C THR A 191 10.61 6.39 7.72
N PHE A 192 11.91 6.10 7.76
CA PHE A 192 12.77 6.14 6.58
C PHE A 192 12.34 5.10 5.54
N MET A 193 12.05 3.87 5.99
CA MET A 193 11.59 2.78 5.12
C MET A 193 10.29 3.14 4.39
N CYS A 194 9.30 3.71 5.08
CA CYS A 194 8.04 4.10 4.46
C CYS A 194 8.16 5.40 3.64
N SER A 195 8.64 6.47 4.27
CA SER A 195 8.60 7.84 3.72
C SER A 195 9.69 8.11 2.68
N LYS A 196 10.81 7.39 2.72
CA LYS A 196 11.91 7.54 1.73
C LYS A 196 11.93 6.34 0.79
N VAL A 197 12.19 5.13 1.30
CA VAL A 197 12.45 3.95 0.45
C VAL A 197 11.20 3.56 -0.36
N ILE A 198 10.11 3.17 0.28
CA ILE A 198 8.88 2.74 -0.42
C ILE A 198 8.31 3.88 -1.27
N ARG A 199 8.27 5.11 -0.72
CA ARG A 199 7.79 6.30 -1.43
C ARG A 199 8.53 6.54 -2.74
N GLN A 200 9.86 6.58 -2.73
CA GLN A 200 10.66 6.89 -3.93
C GLN A 200 10.66 5.73 -4.94
N LEU A 201 10.48 4.49 -4.48
CA LEU A 201 10.40 3.34 -5.38
C LEU A 201 9.07 3.23 -6.11
N VAL A 202 7.97 3.65 -5.50
CA VAL A 202 6.60 3.39 -6.01
C VAL A 202 5.86 4.63 -6.48
N ASP A 203 6.08 5.77 -5.83
CA ASP A 203 5.34 7.01 -6.11
C ASP A 203 6.07 8.26 -5.58
N PRO A 204 7.19 8.69 -6.21
CA PRO A 204 7.94 9.87 -5.79
C PRO A 204 7.03 11.09 -5.63
N CYS A 205 6.94 11.60 -4.41
CA CYS A 205 6.06 12.70 -4.03
C CYS A 205 6.68 13.52 -2.90
N GLN A 206 6.47 14.85 -2.92
CA GLN A 206 6.90 15.77 -1.86
C GLN A 206 6.24 15.43 -0.52
N VAL A 207 5.00 14.93 -0.55
CA VAL A 207 4.29 14.45 0.64
C VAL A 207 4.75 13.02 0.93
N ALA A 208 5.88 12.91 1.62
CA ALA A 208 6.54 11.64 1.89
C ALA A 208 5.64 10.67 2.69
N SER A 209 5.02 11.17 3.77
CA SER A 209 3.97 10.51 4.55
C SER A 209 3.04 11.56 5.15
N GLN A 210 1.87 11.12 5.63
CA GLN A 210 0.88 12.00 6.23
C GLN A 210 0.15 11.34 7.40
N THR A 211 -0.49 12.14 8.24
CA THR A 211 -1.40 11.64 9.28
C THR A 211 -2.67 11.08 8.63
N MET A 212 -3.18 9.97 9.15
CA MET A 212 -4.41 9.37 8.66
C MET A 212 -5.61 10.31 8.87
N PRO A 213 -6.38 10.62 7.80
CA PRO A 213 -7.60 11.40 7.91
C PRO A 213 -8.66 10.72 8.79
N ARG A 214 -9.58 11.50 9.34
CA ARG A 214 -10.66 10.99 10.19
C ARG A 214 -11.86 10.47 9.40
N VAL A 215 -12.02 10.92 8.16
CA VAL A 215 -13.16 10.60 7.30
C VAL A 215 -12.68 10.05 5.95
N ILE A 216 -13.43 9.10 5.41
CA ILE A 216 -13.08 8.41 4.16
C ILE A 216 -13.04 9.36 2.95
N LYS A 217 -13.83 10.45 2.97
CA LYS A 217 -13.85 11.46 1.92
C LYS A 217 -12.46 12.09 1.70
N ASP A 218 -11.73 12.37 2.76
CA ASP A 218 -10.40 13.00 2.68
C ASP A 218 -9.34 11.99 2.19
N VAL A 219 -9.53 10.70 2.53
CA VAL A 219 -8.74 9.60 1.97
C VAL A 219 -8.99 9.49 0.47
N ALA A 220 -10.24 9.62 0.02
CA ALA A 220 -10.60 9.62 -1.40
C ALA A 220 -9.90 10.75 -2.17
N ILE A 221 -9.93 11.97 -1.62
CA ILE A 221 -9.25 13.12 -2.22
C ILE A 221 -7.74 12.87 -2.32
N SER A 222 -7.14 12.28 -1.28
CA SER A 222 -5.72 11.90 -1.30
C SER A 222 -5.44 10.83 -2.37
N ALA A 223 -6.31 9.82 -2.46
CA ALA A 223 -6.21 8.73 -3.43
C ALA A 223 -6.30 9.22 -4.88
N GLN A 224 -7.03 10.30 -5.17
CA GLN A 224 -7.05 10.88 -6.51
C GLN A 224 -5.71 11.52 -6.92
N ASN A 225 -4.88 11.93 -5.94
CA ASN A 225 -3.67 12.72 -6.16
C ASN A 225 -2.37 11.96 -5.87
N SER A 226 -2.43 10.65 -5.65
CA SER A 226 -1.27 9.82 -5.31
C SER A 226 -1.51 8.38 -5.74
N HIS A 227 -0.47 7.66 -6.14
CA HIS A 227 -0.53 6.23 -6.46
C HIS A 227 -0.44 5.37 -5.20
N ALA A 228 0.35 5.82 -4.23
CA ALA A 228 0.48 5.23 -2.91
C ALA A 228 0.26 6.26 -1.80
N LEU A 229 -0.60 5.94 -0.84
CA LEU A 229 -0.81 6.73 0.37
C LEU A 229 -0.06 6.08 1.54
N ILE A 230 0.74 6.88 2.23
CA ILE A 230 1.58 6.43 3.34
C ILE A 230 1.13 7.14 4.60
N TYR A 231 0.59 6.36 5.54
CA TYR A 231 0.12 6.83 6.84
C TYR A 231 1.08 6.36 7.93
N ASP A 232 1.73 7.32 8.60
CA ASP A 232 2.73 7.05 9.65
C ASP A 232 2.14 7.22 11.06
N ASN A 233 2.78 6.54 12.01
CA ASN A 233 2.51 6.61 13.45
C ASN A 233 1.06 6.29 13.85
N LEU A 234 0.48 5.28 13.21
CA LEU A 234 -0.83 4.76 13.57
C LEU A 234 -0.80 4.12 14.95
N ARG A 235 -1.77 4.51 15.77
CA ARG A 235 -2.01 3.93 17.10
C ARG A 235 -3.25 3.06 17.13
N PHE A 236 -4.27 3.43 16.36
CA PHE A 236 -5.57 2.75 16.32
C PHE A 236 -6.32 3.15 15.05
N ILE A 237 -7.08 2.23 14.46
CA ILE A 237 -8.00 2.48 13.35
C ILE A 237 -9.43 2.20 13.81
N ARG A 238 -10.33 3.16 13.61
CA ARG A 238 -11.76 3.04 13.96
C ARG A 238 -12.46 2.09 12.99
N HIS A 239 -13.49 1.38 13.44
CA HIS A 239 -14.28 0.45 12.61
C HIS A 239 -14.74 1.07 11.27
N GLU A 240 -15.36 2.26 11.30
CA GLU A 240 -15.82 2.95 10.09
C GLU A 240 -14.70 3.23 9.09
N LEU A 241 -13.52 3.58 9.60
CA LEU A 241 -12.36 3.85 8.76
C LEU A 241 -11.75 2.54 8.25
N SER A 242 -11.79 1.46 9.04
CA SER A 242 -11.36 0.12 8.61
C SER A 242 -12.14 -0.36 7.40
N ASP A 243 -13.46 -0.22 7.42
CA ASP A 243 -14.32 -0.56 6.28
C ASP A 243 -13.98 0.31 5.06
N GLY A 244 -13.78 1.61 5.29
CA GLY A 244 -13.35 2.54 4.24
C GLY A 244 -11.98 2.17 3.64
N LEU A 245 -11.00 1.77 4.45
CA LEU A 245 -9.68 1.32 3.94
C LEU A 245 -9.80 0.01 3.16
N CYS A 246 -10.72 -0.88 3.53
CA CYS A 246 -11.03 -2.06 2.72
C CYS A 246 -11.56 -1.65 1.33
N GLN A 247 -12.45 -0.66 1.26
CA GLN A 247 -12.94 -0.11 -0.02
C GLN A 247 -11.83 0.57 -0.83
N VAL A 248 -10.91 1.29 -0.18
CA VAL A 248 -9.74 1.87 -0.86
C VAL A 248 -8.83 0.78 -1.44
N ALA A 249 -8.63 -0.31 -0.73
CA ALA A 249 -7.81 -1.44 -1.18
C ALA A 249 -8.45 -2.20 -2.35
N THR A 250 -9.73 -2.55 -2.26
CA THR A 250 -10.39 -3.37 -3.30
C THR A 250 -11.01 -2.56 -4.42
N GLY A 251 -11.17 -1.25 -4.22
CA GLY A 251 -11.97 -0.36 -5.04
C GLY A 251 -13.37 -0.14 -4.48
N GLY A 252 -13.91 1.00 -4.85
CA GLY A 252 -15.19 1.53 -4.40
C GLY A 252 -15.27 3.01 -4.76
N SER A 253 -16.41 3.64 -4.56
CA SER A 253 -16.53 5.08 -4.75
C SER A 253 -17.17 5.74 -3.55
N THR A 254 -16.74 6.97 -3.28
CA THR A 254 -17.42 7.85 -2.33
C THR A 254 -18.10 8.97 -3.08
N VAL A 255 -19.32 9.31 -2.65
CA VAL A 255 -20.10 10.39 -3.23
C VAL A 255 -19.93 11.64 -2.39
N ALA A 256 -19.56 12.75 -3.03
CA ALA A 256 -19.52 14.06 -2.40
C ALA A 256 -20.42 15.03 -3.16
N ARG A 257 -21.13 15.89 -2.42
CA ARG A 257 -21.80 17.06 -3.01
C ARG A 257 -20.73 18.05 -3.46
N LYS A 258 -20.83 18.53 -4.69
CA LYS A 258 -20.00 19.62 -5.18
C LYS A 258 -20.40 20.90 -4.43
N LEU A 259 -19.43 21.57 -3.79
CA LEU A 259 -19.67 22.85 -3.13
C LEU A 259 -20.10 23.86 -4.20
N TYR A 260 -21.21 24.56 -3.97
CA TYR A 260 -21.77 25.63 -4.83
C TYR A 260 -22.42 25.21 -6.18
N THR A 261 -22.94 24.00 -6.30
CA THR A 261 -23.90 23.66 -7.37
C THR A 261 -25.07 22.87 -6.82
N ASP A 262 -26.30 23.35 -7.04
CA ASP A 262 -27.52 22.70 -6.57
C ASP A 262 -27.66 21.29 -7.19
N GLY A 263 -27.51 20.25 -6.35
CA GLY A 263 -27.92 18.88 -6.68
C GLY A 263 -26.93 17.98 -7.42
N GLN A 264 -25.74 18.43 -7.81
CA GLN A 264 -24.76 17.56 -8.50
C GLN A 264 -23.88 16.78 -7.52
N GLU A 265 -23.99 15.45 -7.60
CA GLU A 265 -23.13 14.49 -6.89
C GLU A 265 -21.90 14.16 -7.74
N PHE A 266 -20.71 14.27 -7.14
CA PHE A 266 -19.46 13.84 -7.74
C PHE A 266 -18.97 12.56 -7.07
N SER A 267 -18.75 11.52 -7.86
CA SER A 267 -18.22 10.23 -7.40
C SER A 267 -16.70 10.22 -7.51
N MET A 268 -16.01 9.96 -6.42
CA MET A 268 -14.56 9.78 -6.38
C MET A 268 -14.23 8.30 -6.24
N ASP A 269 -13.37 7.77 -7.13
CA ASP A 269 -12.82 6.43 -6.97
C ASP A 269 -11.90 6.40 -5.74
N LEU A 270 -12.06 5.37 -4.91
CA LEU A 270 -11.27 5.18 -3.70
C LEU A 270 -9.98 4.40 -3.97
N ARG A 271 -9.84 3.73 -5.11
CA ARG A 271 -8.78 2.74 -5.33
C ARG A 271 -7.37 3.34 -5.23
N CYS A 272 -6.57 2.85 -4.27
CA CYS A 272 -5.19 3.29 -4.08
C CYS A 272 -4.37 2.27 -3.26
N ALA A 273 -3.05 2.20 -3.52
CA ALA A 273 -2.15 1.47 -2.65
C ALA A 273 -2.01 2.18 -1.29
N LEU A 274 -2.05 1.40 -0.21
CA LEU A 274 -1.96 1.90 1.16
C LEU A 274 -0.74 1.32 1.86
N VAL A 275 0.02 2.18 2.54
CA VAL A 275 1.09 1.81 3.46
C VAL A 275 0.74 2.35 4.84
N LEU A 276 0.60 1.46 5.81
CA LEU A 276 0.22 1.75 7.18
C LEU A 276 1.40 1.41 8.09
N ASN A 277 1.88 2.39 8.86
CA ASN A 277 2.99 2.19 9.79
C ASN A 277 2.59 2.54 11.23
N GLY A 278 3.03 1.72 12.18
CA GLY A 278 2.84 1.92 13.61
C GLY A 278 3.77 1.04 14.44
N ILE A 279 3.83 1.33 15.74
CA ILE A 279 4.69 0.58 16.68
C ILE A 279 3.99 -0.68 17.17
N HIS A 280 2.71 -0.57 17.52
CA HIS A 280 1.89 -1.65 18.07
C HIS A 280 0.92 -2.18 17.01
N THR A 281 0.22 -3.28 17.29
CA THR A 281 -0.88 -3.73 16.44
C THR A 281 -2.03 -2.74 16.52
N PHE A 282 -2.26 -2.00 15.44
CA PHE A 282 -3.34 -1.00 15.31
C PHE A 282 -4.50 -1.49 14.45
N LEU A 283 -4.43 -2.74 13.97
CA LEU A 283 -5.44 -3.40 13.15
C LEU A 283 -6.14 -4.48 13.98
N THR A 284 -7.41 -4.24 14.29
CA THR A 284 -8.24 -5.20 15.05
C THR A 284 -9.28 -5.90 14.19
N GLU A 285 -9.69 -5.28 13.08
CA GLU A 285 -10.73 -5.84 12.20
C GLU A 285 -10.20 -6.97 11.32
N SER A 286 -10.76 -8.17 11.49
CA SER A 286 -10.36 -9.36 10.74
C SER A 286 -10.50 -9.19 9.22
N ASP A 287 -11.50 -8.42 8.78
CA ASP A 287 -11.72 -8.11 7.38
C ASP A 287 -10.52 -7.33 6.79
N LEU A 288 -10.10 -6.25 7.47
CA LEU A 288 -8.96 -5.44 7.06
C LEU A 288 -7.66 -6.22 7.16
N VAL A 289 -7.44 -6.95 8.26
CA VAL A 289 -6.24 -7.78 8.47
C VAL A 289 -6.06 -8.80 7.34
N SER A 290 -7.15 -9.43 6.87
CA SER A 290 -7.10 -10.41 5.78
C SER A 290 -6.69 -9.84 4.41
N ARG A 291 -6.65 -8.51 4.27
CA ARG A 291 -6.25 -7.77 3.06
C ARG A 291 -4.84 -7.19 3.16
N CYS A 292 -4.14 -7.43 4.27
CA CYS A 292 -2.84 -6.84 4.54
C CYS A 292 -1.67 -7.79 4.21
N VAL A 293 -0.54 -7.21 3.81
CA VAL A 293 0.80 -7.82 3.83
C VAL A 293 1.56 -7.18 4.98
N ASN A 294 2.00 -7.98 5.95
CA ASN A 294 2.57 -7.51 7.20
C ASN A 294 4.09 -7.67 7.22
N ILE A 295 4.83 -6.58 7.37
CA ILE A 295 6.29 -6.57 7.43
C ILE A 295 6.72 -6.09 8.81
N ASN A 296 7.54 -6.88 9.49
CA ASN A 296 8.09 -6.55 10.80
C ASN A 296 9.56 -6.17 10.64
N LEU A 297 9.92 -4.92 10.94
CA LEU A 297 11.32 -4.50 10.84
C LEU A 297 12.09 -4.88 12.12
N ALA A 298 13.34 -5.31 11.93
CA ALA A 298 14.24 -5.59 13.04
C ALA A 298 14.74 -4.29 13.71
N PRO A 299 15.04 -4.31 15.02
CA PRO A 299 15.74 -3.21 15.67
C PRO A 299 17.11 -2.97 15.04
N ILE A 300 17.50 -1.70 14.85
CA ILE A 300 18.83 -1.33 14.36
C ILE A 300 19.75 -1.07 15.57
N GLY A 301 20.83 -1.86 15.68
CA GLY A 301 21.84 -1.70 16.72
C GLY A 301 22.54 -0.34 16.63
N SER A 302 22.98 0.22 17.75
CA SER A 302 23.58 1.57 17.82
C SER A 302 24.77 1.75 16.88
N GLU A 303 25.60 0.72 16.73
CA GLU A 303 26.80 0.68 15.87
C GLU A 303 26.47 0.76 14.37
N GLN A 304 25.26 0.33 13.98
CA GLN A 304 24.81 0.30 12.58
C GLN A 304 23.97 1.54 12.21
N ARG A 305 23.76 2.46 13.16
CA ARG A 305 22.96 3.67 12.92
C ARG A 305 23.78 4.67 12.13
N LEU A 306 23.27 4.99 10.96
CA LEU A 306 23.73 6.11 10.14
C LEU A 306 22.77 7.30 10.32
N SER A 307 23.27 8.50 10.08
CA SER A 307 22.40 9.67 10.03
C SER A 307 21.42 9.56 8.86
N GLU A 308 20.26 10.21 8.97
CA GLU A 308 19.26 10.22 7.89
C GLU A 308 19.80 10.87 6.61
N ALA A 309 20.70 11.84 6.73
CA ALA A 309 21.38 12.47 5.59
C ALA A 309 22.31 11.50 4.86
N GLU A 310 23.14 10.75 5.59
CA GLU A 310 24.03 9.73 5.00
C GLU A 310 23.24 8.59 4.37
N LEU A 311 22.19 8.11 5.04
CA LEU A 311 21.30 7.08 4.48
C LEU A 311 20.59 7.57 3.22
N SER A 312 20.09 8.81 3.23
CA SER A 312 19.43 9.39 2.06
C SER A 312 20.40 9.52 0.90
N ALA A 313 21.63 10.00 1.12
CA ALA A 313 22.64 10.13 0.08
C ALA A 313 22.98 8.77 -0.55
N LYS A 314 23.23 7.75 0.27
CA LYS A 314 23.50 6.38 -0.20
C LYS A 314 22.32 5.78 -0.97
N PHE A 315 21.11 6.03 -0.49
CA PHE A 315 19.90 5.55 -1.17
C PHE A 315 19.69 6.26 -2.50
N ASP A 316 19.86 7.58 -2.54
CA ASP A 316 19.66 8.39 -3.74
C ASP A 316 20.68 8.05 -4.83
N GLU A 317 21.92 7.67 -4.46
CA GLU A 317 22.94 7.16 -5.39
C GLU A 317 22.51 5.84 -6.06
N GLN A 318 21.86 4.94 -5.33
CA GLN A 318 21.43 3.63 -5.83
C GLN A 318 20.04 3.66 -6.47
N LEU A 319 19.19 4.64 -6.12
CA LEU A 319 17.81 4.74 -6.55
C LEU A 319 17.58 4.53 -8.06
N PRO A 320 18.44 5.05 -8.98
CA PRO A 320 18.37 4.75 -10.42
C PRO A 320 18.27 3.26 -10.76
N SER A 321 19.16 2.42 -10.19
CA SER A 321 19.20 0.98 -10.48
C SER A 321 18.11 0.24 -9.73
N LEU A 322 17.73 0.70 -8.52
CA LEU A 322 16.66 0.10 -7.74
C LEU A 322 15.30 0.20 -8.43
N ILE A 323 14.94 1.38 -8.95
CA ILE A 323 13.70 1.57 -9.72
C ILE A 323 13.73 0.69 -10.98
N TYR A 324 14.83 0.71 -11.73
CA TYR A 324 14.97 -0.14 -12.92
C TYR A 324 14.79 -1.63 -12.59
N THR A 325 15.40 -2.10 -11.49
CA THR A 325 15.28 -3.47 -10.99
C THR A 325 13.83 -3.86 -10.72
N LEU A 326 13.06 -2.99 -10.06
CA LEU A 326 11.64 -3.23 -9.79
C LEU A 326 10.84 -3.42 -11.08
N HIS A 327 11.04 -2.55 -12.07
CA HIS A 327 10.32 -2.64 -13.33
C HIS A 327 10.77 -3.84 -14.18
N VAL A 328 12.05 -4.23 -14.14
CA VAL A 328 12.53 -5.46 -14.80
C VAL A 328 11.88 -6.70 -14.19
N LEU A 329 11.81 -6.79 -12.86
CA LEU A 329 11.12 -7.89 -12.19
C LEU A 329 9.63 -7.90 -12.52
N ALA A 330 8.96 -6.75 -12.47
CA ALA A 330 7.56 -6.65 -12.85
C ALA A 330 7.31 -7.10 -14.30
N ALA A 331 8.17 -6.72 -15.25
CA ALA A 331 8.07 -7.16 -16.64
C ALA A 331 8.21 -8.68 -16.78
N LYS A 332 9.14 -9.29 -16.04
CA LYS A 332 9.33 -10.75 -16.00
C LYS A 332 8.11 -11.45 -15.38
N VAL A 333 7.56 -10.92 -14.28
CA VAL A 333 6.35 -11.47 -13.65
C VAL A 333 5.15 -11.38 -14.60
N LEU A 334 4.97 -10.26 -15.31
CA LEU A 334 3.93 -10.13 -16.34
C LEU A 334 4.04 -11.17 -17.46
N ALA A 335 5.25 -11.64 -17.77
CA ALA A 335 5.47 -12.69 -18.77
C ALA A 335 5.20 -14.11 -18.24
N ALA A 336 5.45 -14.36 -16.95
CA ALA A 336 5.37 -15.69 -16.34
C ALA A 336 4.03 -15.99 -15.65
N LYS A 337 3.35 -14.98 -15.08
CA LYS A 337 2.23 -15.14 -14.14
C LYS A 337 1.01 -15.89 -14.69
N ASP A 338 0.83 -15.95 -16.01
CA ASP A 338 -0.30 -16.66 -16.62
C ASP A 338 -0.07 -18.19 -16.69
N SER A 339 1.15 -18.65 -16.38
CA SER A 339 1.59 -20.06 -16.49
C SER A 339 1.94 -20.72 -15.16
N VAL A 340 1.83 -20.01 -14.05
CA VAL A 340 2.24 -20.51 -12.73
C VAL A 340 1.11 -21.25 -12.01
N GLU A 341 1.47 -22.25 -11.23
CA GLU A 341 0.56 -22.93 -10.31
C GLU A 341 0.38 -22.12 -9.03
N ILE A 342 -0.88 -21.96 -8.60
CA ILE A 342 -1.24 -21.19 -7.40
C ILE A 342 -1.63 -22.16 -6.28
N THR A 343 -0.77 -22.30 -5.28
CA THR A 343 -0.95 -23.20 -4.12
C THR A 343 -1.67 -22.51 -2.95
N PHE A 344 -1.65 -21.17 -2.92
CA PHE A 344 -2.36 -20.36 -1.91
C PHE A 344 -3.14 -19.21 -2.55
N LYS A 345 -4.47 -19.24 -2.39
CA LYS A 345 -5.37 -18.16 -2.80
C LYS A 345 -5.83 -17.37 -1.59
N SER A 346 -5.27 -16.18 -1.40
CA SER A 346 -5.71 -15.25 -0.36
C SER A 346 -6.96 -14.49 -0.80
N ARG A 347 -7.45 -13.59 0.06
CA ARG A 347 -8.53 -12.65 -0.29
C ARG A 347 -8.12 -11.69 -1.42
N MET A 348 -6.82 -11.45 -1.58
CA MET A 348 -6.24 -10.67 -2.67
C MET A 348 -5.75 -11.63 -3.76
N ALA A 349 -6.69 -12.24 -4.48
CA ALA A 349 -6.40 -13.32 -5.43
C ALA A 349 -5.38 -12.90 -6.51
N ASP A 350 -5.52 -11.71 -7.09
CA ASP A 350 -4.58 -11.20 -8.11
C ASP A 350 -3.16 -11.03 -7.55
N PHE A 351 -3.05 -10.67 -6.27
CA PHE A 351 -1.75 -10.62 -5.60
C PHE A 351 -1.18 -12.02 -5.35
N SER A 352 -2.01 -13.01 -4.99
CA SER A 352 -1.58 -14.43 -4.93
C SER A 352 -0.99 -14.90 -6.28
N VAL A 353 -1.62 -14.55 -7.41
CA VAL A 353 -1.07 -14.87 -8.74
C VAL A 353 0.27 -14.16 -8.96
N TRP A 354 0.38 -12.90 -8.56
CA TRP A 354 1.62 -12.15 -8.67
C TRP A 354 2.76 -12.75 -7.82
N VAL A 355 2.44 -13.18 -6.59
CA VAL A 355 3.38 -13.85 -5.69
C VAL A 355 3.92 -15.14 -6.31
N ALA A 356 3.04 -15.99 -6.86
CA ALA A 356 3.46 -17.20 -7.57
C ALA A 356 4.30 -16.88 -8.83
N GLY A 357 3.95 -15.81 -9.54
CA GLY A 357 4.74 -15.31 -10.68
C GLY A 357 6.14 -14.86 -10.27
N LEU A 358 6.27 -14.14 -9.16
CA LEU A 358 7.56 -13.71 -8.64
C LEU A 358 8.39 -14.88 -8.11
N GLU A 359 7.78 -15.86 -7.44
CA GLU A 359 8.42 -17.10 -7.00
C GLU A 359 9.10 -17.82 -8.17
N ASN A 360 8.39 -17.96 -9.30
CA ASN A 360 8.92 -18.55 -10.52
C ASN A 360 10.05 -17.72 -11.15
N VAL A 361 9.88 -16.40 -11.25
CA VAL A 361 10.90 -15.48 -11.81
C VAL A 361 12.21 -15.49 -11.01
N LEU A 362 12.11 -15.59 -9.69
CA LEU A 362 13.25 -15.69 -8.78
C LEU A 362 13.85 -17.09 -8.71
N LYS A 363 13.23 -18.08 -9.37
CA LYS A 363 13.61 -19.50 -9.33
C LYS A 363 13.68 -20.04 -7.89
N LEU A 364 12.75 -19.62 -7.04
CA LEU A 364 12.67 -20.14 -5.67
C LEU A 364 12.13 -21.58 -5.69
N PRO A 365 12.48 -22.40 -4.68
CA PRO A 365 11.78 -23.64 -4.39
C PRO A 365 10.25 -23.47 -4.44
N GLN A 366 9.58 -24.48 -5.00
CA GLN A 366 8.13 -24.47 -5.15
C GLN A 366 7.44 -24.21 -3.81
N ASP A 367 6.44 -23.32 -3.81
CA ASP A 367 5.61 -22.95 -2.65
C ASP A 367 6.35 -22.16 -1.55
N GLN A 368 7.64 -21.84 -1.68
CA GLN A 368 8.37 -21.13 -0.63
C GLN A 368 7.80 -19.74 -0.34
N LEU A 369 7.60 -18.92 -1.36
CA LEU A 369 7.10 -17.56 -1.22
C LEU A 369 5.58 -17.54 -1.02
N GLN A 370 4.86 -18.48 -1.64
CA GLN A 370 3.43 -18.65 -1.44
C GLN A 370 3.09 -19.08 0.00
N ASP A 371 3.86 -20.00 0.59
CA ASP A 371 3.73 -20.40 2.00
C ASP A 371 4.16 -19.28 2.95
N ALA A 372 5.22 -18.54 2.62
CA ALA A 372 5.56 -17.32 3.35
C ALA A 372 4.39 -16.32 3.37
N TYR A 373 3.69 -16.14 2.24
CA TYR A 373 2.51 -15.29 2.18
C TYR A 373 1.33 -15.84 2.99
N ARG A 374 1.09 -17.16 2.95
CA ARG A 374 0.08 -17.84 3.76
C ARG A 374 0.31 -17.59 5.25
N LYS A 375 1.52 -17.89 5.74
CA LYS A 375 1.92 -17.66 7.14
C LYS A 375 1.78 -16.19 7.53
N ASN A 376 2.13 -15.26 6.63
CA ASN A 376 2.01 -13.83 6.87
C ASN A 376 0.57 -13.41 7.19
N VAL A 377 -0.39 -13.89 6.41
CA VAL A 377 -1.82 -13.60 6.58
C VAL A 377 -2.36 -14.30 7.83
N GLU A 378 -2.00 -15.56 8.07
CA GLU A 378 -2.46 -16.34 9.23
C GLU A 378 -1.95 -15.76 10.55
N GLN A 379 -0.66 -15.44 10.65
CA GLN A 379 -0.06 -14.85 11.84
C GLN A 379 -0.66 -13.47 12.17
N ALA A 380 -0.97 -12.67 11.15
CA ALA A 380 -1.58 -11.35 11.37
C ALA A 380 -2.99 -11.47 11.98
N LYS A 381 -3.77 -12.46 11.55
CA LYS A 381 -5.10 -12.75 12.14
C LYS A 381 -4.99 -13.13 13.62
N VAL A 382 -3.97 -13.91 13.99
CA VAL A 382 -3.75 -14.30 15.39
C VAL A 382 -3.28 -13.10 16.23
N ALA A 383 -2.28 -12.35 15.75
CA ALA A 383 -1.69 -11.22 16.48
C ALA A 383 -2.70 -10.09 16.77
N GLY A 384 -3.62 -9.80 15.83
CA GLY A 384 -4.68 -8.81 16.04
C GLY A 384 -5.61 -9.13 17.21
N VAL A 385 -5.72 -10.41 17.58
CA VAL A 385 -6.51 -10.84 18.74
C VAL A 385 -5.66 -10.82 20.02
N VAL A 386 -4.39 -11.18 19.94
CA VAL A 386 -3.49 -11.25 21.12
C VAL A 386 -3.22 -9.88 21.74
N ASP A 387 -3.23 -8.79 20.96
CA ASP A 387 -3.01 -7.42 21.46
C ASP A 387 -4.29 -6.72 21.95
N ASP A 388 -5.45 -7.38 21.92
CA ASP A 388 -6.72 -6.85 22.43
C ASP A 388 -6.74 -6.91 23.97
N SER A 389 -6.92 -5.76 24.65
CA SER A 389 -6.85 -5.71 26.12
C SER A 389 -7.88 -6.61 26.81
N LEU A 390 -9.06 -6.79 26.20
CA LEU A 390 -10.09 -7.70 26.72
C LEU A 390 -9.66 -9.16 26.51
N PHE A 391 -9.07 -9.48 25.36
CA PHE A 391 -8.54 -10.82 25.10
C PHE A 391 -7.42 -11.19 26.08
N VAL A 392 -6.44 -10.31 26.27
CA VAL A 392 -5.33 -10.54 27.23
C VAL A 392 -5.86 -10.71 28.65
N ALA A 393 -6.77 -9.83 29.07
CA ALA A 393 -7.39 -9.92 30.39
C ALA A 393 -8.12 -11.25 30.57
N LEU A 394 -8.88 -11.71 29.57
CA LEU A 394 -9.59 -12.99 29.60
C LEU A 394 -8.67 -14.19 29.62
N CYS A 395 -7.59 -14.19 28.82
CA CYS A 395 -6.59 -15.26 28.83
C CYS A 395 -5.92 -15.39 30.21
N ASN A 396 -5.53 -14.26 30.81
CA ASN A 396 -4.96 -14.25 32.15
C ASN A 396 -5.97 -14.61 33.24
N PHE A 397 -7.25 -14.25 33.07
CA PHE A 397 -8.32 -14.57 34.02
C PHE A 397 -8.68 -16.04 33.99
N ALA A 398 -8.85 -16.61 32.79
CA ALA A 398 -9.30 -17.98 32.58
C ALA A 398 -8.32 -19.02 33.10
N THR A 399 -7.00 -18.76 33.06
CA THR A 399 -5.97 -19.69 33.58
C THR A 399 -6.12 -20.00 35.08
N ARG A 400 -6.88 -19.20 35.82
CA ARG A 400 -7.20 -19.42 37.25
C ARG A 400 -8.33 -20.43 37.48
N TYR A 401 -9.06 -20.80 36.43
CA TYR A 401 -10.28 -21.60 36.53
C TYR A 401 -10.21 -22.81 35.59
N PRO A 402 -10.00 -24.04 36.11
CA PRO A 402 -10.15 -25.25 35.31
C PRO A 402 -11.62 -25.51 34.98
N LYS A 403 -11.89 -26.32 33.95
CA LYS A 403 -13.26 -26.67 33.51
C LYS A 403 -14.15 -27.25 34.61
N THR A 404 -13.56 -27.96 35.57
CA THR A 404 -14.28 -28.56 36.73
C THR A 404 -14.73 -27.53 37.76
N SER A 405 -14.13 -26.33 37.75
CA SER A 405 -14.49 -25.21 38.62
C SER A 405 -14.44 -23.90 37.81
N SER A 406 -15.28 -23.83 36.78
CA SER A 406 -15.40 -22.65 35.93
C SER A 406 -15.85 -21.44 36.74
N TRP A 407 -15.32 -20.26 36.40
CA TRP A 407 -15.83 -19.02 36.95
C TRP A 407 -17.23 -18.77 36.43
N HIS A 408 -18.18 -18.46 37.31
CA HIS A 408 -19.58 -18.18 36.98
C HIS A 408 -19.98 -16.82 37.53
N GLY A 409 -20.57 -15.97 36.68
CA GLY A 409 -21.10 -14.69 37.12
C GLY A 409 -21.79 -13.90 36.03
N THR A 410 -22.41 -12.80 36.42
CA THR A 410 -23.07 -11.85 35.53
C THR A 410 -22.06 -11.11 34.65
N PRO A 411 -22.49 -10.51 33.53
CA PRO A 411 -21.63 -9.65 32.70
C PRO A 411 -20.97 -8.50 33.46
N HIS A 412 -21.61 -7.97 34.51
CA HIS A 412 -21.01 -6.93 35.35
C HIS A 412 -19.92 -7.49 36.26
N GLU A 413 -20.21 -8.62 36.93
CA GLU A 413 -19.22 -9.29 37.78
C GLU A 413 -17.99 -9.74 37.00
N LEU A 414 -18.16 -10.21 35.76
CA LEU A 414 -17.05 -10.59 34.89
C LEU A 414 -16.19 -9.37 34.56
N LEU A 415 -16.81 -8.27 34.13
CA LEU A 415 -16.07 -7.05 33.80
C LEU A 415 -15.30 -6.52 35.01
N SER A 416 -15.96 -6.42 36.17
CA SER A 416 -15.31 -5.99 37.42
C SER A 416 -14.19 -6.93 37.84
N ALA A 417 -14.33 -8.25 37.65
CA ALA A 417 -13.29 -9.22 37.96
C ALA A 417 -12.07 -9.08 37.03
N LEU A 418 -12.29 -8.78 35.75
CA LEU A 418 -11.23 -8.49 34.78
C LEU A 418 -10.50 -7.18 35.10
N GLU A 419 -11.22 -6.13 35.47
CA GLU A 419 -10.66 -4.84 35.87
C GLU A 419 -9.85 -4.94 37.17
N ALA A 420 -10.31 -5.75 38.13
CA ALA A 420 -9.63 -5.97 39.40
C ALA A 420 -8.33 -6.80 39.26
N GLN A 421 -8.19 -7.59 38.20
CA GLN A 421 -7.01 -8.43 37.97
C GLN A 421 -5.80 -7.66 37.42
N THR A 422 -6.03 -6.56 36.72
CA THR A 422 -4.96 -5.81 36.04
C THR A 422 -4.36 -4.75 36.96
N ALA A 423 -3.14 -4.98 37.46
CA ALA A 423 -2.37 -3.99 38.23
C ALA A 423 -1.78 -2.85 37.36
N VAL A 424 -1.86 -3.00 36.03
CA VAL A 424 -1.42 -2.02 35.03
C VAL A 424 -2.66 -1.43 34.38
N SER A 425 -2.64 -0.11 34.10
CA SER A 425 -3.71 0.59 33.37
C SER A 425 -4.25 -0.27 32.24
N LEU A 426 -5.53 -0.61 32.32
CA LEU A 426 -6.27 -1.25 31.22
C LEU A 426 -6.03 -0.41 29.96
N GLY A 427 -5.72 -1.05 28.82
CA GLY A 427 -5.57 -0.36 27.55
C GLY A 427 -6.83 0.48 27.26
N SER A 428 -6.66 1.57 26.51
CA SER A 428 -7.76 2.51 26.17
C SER A 428 -8.91 1.85 25.40
N ASP A 429 -8.70 0.63 24.91
CA ASP A 429 -9.63 -0.20 24.18
C ASP A 429 -10.51 -1.08 25.07
N MET A 430 -10.32 -1.16 26.40
CA MET A 430 -11.20 -1.97 27.26
C MET A 430 -12.69 -1.55 27.19
N PRO A 431 -13.65 -2.49 27.22
CA PRO A 431 -15.07 -2.15 27.23
C PRO A 431 -15.45 -1.32 28.46
N LYS A 432 -16.05 -0.16 28.22
CA LYS A 432 -16.51 0.77 29.28
C LYS A 432 -17.71 0.27 30.10
N ASN A 433 -18.37 -0.80 29.66
CA ASN A 433 -19.50 -1.41 30.35
C ASN A 433 -19.73 -2.86 29.91
N ALA A 434 -20.50 -3.60 30.71
CA ALA A 434 -20.76 -5.03 30.52
C ALA A 434 -21.47 -5.36 29.18
N ALA A 435 -22.27 -4.42 28.65
CA ALA A 435 -22.94 -4.58 27.36
C ALA A 435 -21.96 -4.45 26.18
N ALA A 436 -20.99 -3.52 26.25
CA ALA A 436 -19.90 -3.42 25.29
C ALA A 436 -18.99 -4.65 25.35
N MET A 437 -18.67 -5.14 26.56
CA MET A 437 -17.90 -6.38 26.73
C MET A 437 -18.60 -7.57 26.08
N SER A 438 -19.90 -7.75 26.34
CA SER A 438 -20.67 -8.87 25.78
C SER A 438 -20.74 -8.88 24.25
N ARG A 439 -20.70 -7.71 23.59
CA ARG A 439 -20.65 -7.61 22.12
C ARG A 439 -19.27 -7.98 21.56
N ARG A 440 -18.19 -7.62 22.27
CA ARG A 440 -16.83 -7.97 21.86
C ARG A 440 -16.49 -9.42 22.14
N LEU A 441 -17.02 -10.01 23.21
CA LEU A 441 -16.86 -11.44 23.52
C LEU A 441 -17.31 -12.34 22.38
N SER A 442 -18.42 -12.01 21.71
CA SER A 442 -18.87 -12.78 20.53
C SER A 442 -17.92 -12.69 19.34
N MET A 443 -17.13 -11.61 19.22
CA MET A 443 -16.14 -11.45 18.15
C MET A 443 -14.81 -12.15 18.46
N LEU A 444 -14.48 -12.28 19.74
CA LEU A 444 -13.23 -12.90 20.22
C LEU A 444 -13.36 -14.40 20.50
N GLN A 445 -14.56 -14.98 20.36
CA GLN A 445 -14.87 -16.34 20.80
C GLN A 445 -13.96 -17.41 20.16
N ASP A 446 -13.78 -17.37 18.84
CA ASP A 446 -12.96 -18.34 18.11
C ASP A 446 -11.47 -18.25 18.48
N ALA A 447 -11.00 -17.04 18.74
CA ALA A 447 -9.62 -16.78 19.08
C ALA A 447 -9.31 -17.15 20.53
N LEU A 448 -10.25 -16.92 21.46
CA LEU A 448 -10.18 -17.38 22.85
C LEU A 448 -10.15 -18.92 22.88
N ALA A 449 -11.06 -19.58 22.14
CA ALA A 449 -11.10 -21.03 22.05
C ALA A 449 -9.80 -21.61 21.46
N SER A 450 -9.21 -20.93 20.45
CA SER A 450 -7.91 -21.29 19.88
C SER A 450 -6.76 -21.19 20.88
N ASN A 451 -6.92 -20.47 21.99
CA ASN A 451 -5.96 -20.36 23.08
C ASN A 451 -6.35 -21.18 24.33
N GLY A 452 -7.32 -22.10 24.19
CA GLY A 452 -7.79 -22.93 25.31
C GLY A 452 -8.67 -22.20 26.31
N VAL A 453 -9.13 -20.99 25.98
CA VAL A 453 -10.02 -20.17 26.82
C VAL A 453 -11.45 -20.30 26.32
N HIS A 454 -12.33 -20.73 27.21
CA HIS A 454 -13.74 -20.90 26.89
C HIS A 454 -14.56 -19.88 27.67
N VAL A 455 -15.35 -19.09 26.93
CA VAL A 455 -16.31 -18.13 27.49
C VAL A 455 -17.68 -18.49 26.94
N VAL A 456 -18.52 -19.10 27.77
CA VAL A 456 -19.87 -19.54 27.37
C VAL A 456 -20.90 -18.63 28.01
N ARG A 457 -21.81 -18.13 27.17
CA ARG A 457 -22.93 -17.31 27.62
C ARG A 457 -24.14 -18.19 27.88
N GLY A 458 -24.69 -18.09 29.09
CA GLY A 458 -25.93 -18.74 29.46
C GLY A 458 -27.04 -17.76 29.79
N LYS A 459 -28.27 -18.28 29.92
CA LYS A 459 -29.45 -17.52 30.34
C LYS A 459 -30.28 -18.36 31.31
N ALA A 460 -30.36 -17.88 32.55
CA ALA A 460 -31.30 -18.36 33.55
C ALA A 460 -32.29 -17.22 33.89
N SER A 461 -32.44 -16.85 35.16
CA SER A 461 -33.16 -15.63 35.59
C SER A 461 -32.44 -14.34 35.15
N VAL A 462 -31.10 -14.37 35.08
CA VAL A 462 -30.24 -13.29 34.57
C VAL A 462 -29.26 -13.89 33.53
N ARG A 463 -28.69 -13.03 32.68
CA ARG A 463 -27.59 -13.43 31.76
C ARG A 463 -26.34 -13.70 32.59
N TYR A 464 -25.63 -14.78 32.30
CA TYR A 464 -24.37 -15.12 32.97
C TYR A 464 -23.33 -15.58 31.96
N TYR A 465 -22.07 -15.60 32.39
CA TYR A 465 -20.94 -16.19 31.69
C TYR A 465 -20.29 -17.27 32.55
N ASP A 466 -19.95 -18.38 31.91
CA ASP A 466 -19.01 -19.36 32.42
C ASP A 466 -17.66 -19.16 31.72
N VAL A 467 -16.58 -19.02 32.50
CA VAL A 467 -15.21 -18.82 31.98
C VAL A 467 -14.27 -19.88 32.55
N TRP A 468 -13.57 -20.61 31.69
CA TRP A 468 -12.56 -21.58 32.11
C TRP A 468 -11.43 -21.73 31.08
N PHE A 469 -10.33 -22.32 31.53
CA PHE A 469 -9.19 -22.72 30.72
C PHE A 469 -9.09 -24.25 30.62
N GLU A 470 -8.86 -24.74 29.41
CA GLU A 470 -8.61 -26.14 29.09
C GLU A 470 -7.28 -26.22 28.31
N PRO A 471 -6.20 -26.78 28.90
CA PRO A 471 -4.93 -26.90 28.21
C PRO A 471 -5.13 -27.72 26.94
N LYS A 472 -4.62 -27.23 25.80
CA LYS A 472 -4.54 -28.07 24.61
C LYS A 472 -3.65 -29.26 24.95
N ALA A 473 -4.19 -30.47 24.85
CA ALA A 473 -3.34 -31.65 24.75
C ALA A 473 -2.35 -31.37 23.62
N SER A 474 -1.06 -31.35 23.96
CA SER A 474 -0.02 -31.46 22.95
C SER A 474 -0.43 -32.65 22.08
N GLN A 475 -0.58 -32.43 20.77
CA GLN A 475 -0.53 -33.54 19.84
C GLN A 475 0.83 -34.19 20.07
N SER A 476 0.82 -35.27 20.86
CA SER A 476 1.92 -36.20 20.97
C SER A 476 2.23 -36.64 19.55
N ARG A 477 3.36 -36.16 19.02
CA ARG A 477 4.07 -36.85 17.95
C ARG A 477 4.17 -38.30 18.39
N GLY A 478 3.56 -39.19 17.61
CA GLY A 478 3.55 -40.61 17.87
C GLY A 478 4.96 -41.15 18.06
N GLU A 479 5.05 -42.11 18.98
CA GLU A 479 6.13 -43.06 19.08
C GLU A 479 6.44 -43.67 17.71
N CYS A 480 7.71 -43.61 17.30
CA CYS A 480 8.38 -44.69 16.58
C CYS A 480 9.91 -44.49 16.68
N ASP A 481 10.51 -45.43 17.42
CA ASP A 481 11.75 -46.13 17.15
C ASP A 481 13.11 -45.44 17.27
N ASP A 482 13.84 -45.95 18.28
CA ASP A 482 15.28 -46.12 18.39
C ASP A 482 15.98 -46.40 17.06
N VAL A 483 17.01 -45.61 16.70
CA VAL A 483 18.31 -46.12 16.22
C VAL A 483 19.44 -45.12 16.51
N ALA A 484 20.38 -45.60 17.32
CA ALA A 484 21.83 -45.33 17.43
C ALA A 484 22.46 -44.06 16.78
N ALA A 485 23.21 -43.35 17.64
CA ALA A 485 24.32 -42.46 17.27
C ALA A 485 25.48 -43.22 16.60
N PRO A 486 26.30 -42.52 15.79
CA PRO A 486 27.70 -42.39 16.21
C PRO A 486 28.27 -40.97 16.03
N SER A 487 29.44 -40.83 16.62
CA SER A 487 30.20 -39.64 16.95
C SER A 487 31.35 -39.36 15.97
N VAL A 488 31.98 -38.18 16.14
CA VAL A 488 33.43 -37.86 15.92
C VAL A 488 33.85 -37.00 14.69
N THR A 489 33.97 -35.69 14.98
CA THR A 489 34.99 -34.64 14.62
C THR A 489 35.23 -34.05 13.21
N PRO A 490 35.75 -32.79 13.17
CA PRO A 490 35.74 -31.90 12.01
C PRO A 490 37.06 -31.92 11.22
N THR A 491 37.01 -31.52 9.95
CA THR A 491 38.21 -31.22 9.15
C THR A 491 38.02 -29.87 8.45
N GLN A 492 39.01 -28.99 8.61
CA GLN A 492 39.10 -27.67 8.00
C GLN A 492 39.52 -27.72 6.52
N PRO A 493 39.34 -26.62 5.75
CA PRO A 493 39.37 -26.62 4.29
C PRO A 493 40.74 -26.24 3.71
N SER A 494 41.00 -26.68 2.48
CA SER A 494 42.08 -26.21 1.62
C SER A 494 41.54 -25.45 0.41
N ARG A 495 42.11 -24.26 0.15
CA ARG A 495 42.11 -23.51 -1.13
C ARG A 495 42.80 -24.37 -2.22
N GLU A 496 42.61 -24.23 -3.53
CA GLU A 496 42.55 -23.06 -4.42
C GLU A 496 42.19 -23.59 -5.84
N ASP A 497 41.50 -22.79 -6.67
CA ASP A 497 41.81 -22.50 -8.10
C ASP A 497 40.61 -22.25 -9.04
N GLN A 498 40.87 -21.31 -9.94
CA GLN A 498 39.96 -20.59 -10.84
C GLN A 498 39.55 -21.41 -12.07
N SER A 499 38.30 -21.26 -12.52
CA SER A 499 37.97 -21.21 -13.95
C SER A 499 36.62 -20.51 -14.18
N CYS A 500 36.58 -19.69 -15.23
CA CYS A 500 35.40 -18.98 -15.72
C CYS A 500 34.45 -19.97 -16.42
N GLU A 501 33.19 -20.05 -16.00
CA GLU A 501 32.05 -20.48 -16.82
C GLU A 501 30.71 -20.21 -16.10
N GLU A 502 29.62 -20.44 -16.82
CA GLU A 502 28.34 -19.72 -16.80
C GLU A 502 27.48 -19.75 -15.52
N ASN A 503 26.61 -18.74 -15.43
CA ASN A 503 25.57 -18.53 -14.41
C ASN A 503 24.63 -19.76 -14.24
N ASP A 504 24.88 -20.57 -13.22
CA ASP A 504 23.88 -21.46 -12.63
C ASP A 504 24.06 -21.51 -11.11
N GLY A 505 23.23 -20.76 -10.38
CA GLY A 505 23.29 -20.67 -8.92
C GLY A 505 22.57 -19.47 -8.33
N VAL A 506 21.32 -19.23 -8.74
CA VAL A 506 20.59 -17.99 -8.41
C VAL A 506 19.95 -18.02 -7.01
N ALA A 507 19.61 -19.18 -6.44
CA ALA A 507 18.90 -19.23 -5.15
C ALA A 507 19.81 -18.98 -3.92
N GLU A 508 21.02 -19.55 -3.89
CA GLU A 508 21.93 -19.40 -2.74
C GLU A 508 22.79 -18.12 -2.80
N SER A 509 23.07 -17.58 -4.00
CA SER A 509 23.87 -16.35 -4.15
C SER A 509 23.09 -15.05 -3.90
N LEU A 510 21.75 -15.07 -4.00
CA LEU A 510 20.89 -13.90 -3.79
C LEU A 510 20.69 -13.53 -2.31
N LEU A 511 21.00 -14.45 -1.39
CA LEU A 511 20.70 -14.32 0.05
C LEU A 511 21.93 -14.42 0.97
N GLY A 512 23.13 -14.61 0.40
CA GLY A 512 24.43 -14.66 1.10
C GLY A 512 25.12 -13.31 1.26
#